data_AF-A0A6B3IFD7-F1
#
_entry.id   AF-A0A6B3IFD7-F1
#
_cell.length_a   1.000
_cell.length_b   1.000
_cell.length_c   1.000
_cell.angle_alpha   90.00
_cell.angle_beta   90.00
_cell.angle_gamma   90.00
#
_symmetry.space_group_name_H-M   'P 1'
#
loop_
_entity.id
_entity.type
_entity.pdbx_description
1 polymer ?
#
loop_
_entity_poly.entity_id
_entity_poly.type
_entity_poly.pdbx_seq_one_letter_code
_entity_poly.pdbx_strand_id
1 'polypeptide(L)'
;NAIGLFHAFIPDAGVRLVGCEPAGHGVETGEHAATLTAGEPGILHGSRSYVLQDDEGQITEPYSISAGLDYPGIGPEHSYLKDIGRGEYRAVTDDAAMQALRLLSRTEGIIPAI
;
A
#
# COMPACT_ATOMS: atom_id res chain seq x y z
N ASN A 1 -9.79 3.53 -0.67
CA ASN A 1 -9.73 5.02 -0.69
C ASN A 1 -8.99 5.53 -1.93
N ALA A 2 -7.79 5.01 -2.22
CA ALA A 2 -6.87 5.50 -3.25
C ALA A 2 -7.50 5.46 -4.64
N ILE A 3 -8.08 4.34 -5.06
CA ILE A 3 -8.68 4.25 -6.39
C ILE A 3 -9.82 5.26 -6.60
N GLY A 4 -10.62 5.53 -5.57
CA GLY A 4 -11.69 6.52 -5.63
C GLY A 4 -11.17 7.94 -5.89
N LEU A 5 -9.99 8.28 -5.33
CA LEU A 5 -9.30 9.54 -5.62
C LEU A 5 -8.64 9.52 -7.00
N PHE A 6 -7.93 8.44 -7.33
CA PHE A 6 -7.15 8.33 -8.57
C PHE A 6 -8.02 8.35 -9.81
N HIS A 7 -9.21 7.75 -9.76
CA HIS A 7 -10.05 7.50 -10.93
C HIS A 7 -10.29 8.75 -11.79
N ALA A 8 -10.53 9.91 -11.16
CA ALA A 8 -10.74 11.16 -11.88
C ALA A 8 -9.50 11.64 -12.65
N PHE A 9 -8.31 11.30 -12.18
CA PHE A 9 -7.03 11.78 -12.69
C PHE A 9 -6.32 10.74 -13.58
N ILE A 10 -6.84 9.51 -13.72
CA ILE A 10 -6.24 8.48 -14.59
C ILE A 10 -5.94 9.02 -16.02
N PRO A 11 -6.83 9.79 -16.68
CA PRO A 11 -6.55 10.34 -18.01
C PRO A 11 -5.49 11.46 -18.02
N ASP A 12 -5.27 12.12 -16.89
CA ASP A 12 -4.41 13.31 -16.80
C ASP A 12 -2.95 12.91 -16.57
N ALA A 13 -2.20 12.69 -17.66
CA ALA A 13 -0.81 12.23 -17.60
C ALA A 13 0.15 13.18 -16.85
N GLY A 14 -0.20 14.46 -16.74
CA GLY A 14 0.56 15.44 -15.94
C GLY A 14 0.40 15.26 -14.42
N VAL A 15 -0.61 14.51 -13.98
CA VAL A 15 -0.90 14.27 -12.56
C VAL A 15 -0.30 12.92 -12.15
N ARG A 16 0.69 12.97 -11.25
CA ARG A 16 1.27 11.77 -10.62
C ARG A 16 0.26 11.13 -9.68
N LEU A 17 0.10 9.81 -9.77
CA LEU A 17 -0.72 9.02 -8.86
C LEU A 17 0.22 8.22 -7.96
N VAL A 18 0.28 8.59 -6.68
CA VAL A 18 1.19 7.97 -5.72
C VAL A 18 0.39 7.30 -4.62
N GLY A 19 0.47 5.97 -4.55
CA GLY A 19 -0.06 5.16 -3.45
C GLY A 19 1.02 4.88 -2.41
N CYS A 20 0.67 4.98 -1.13
CA CYS A 20 1.55 4.61 -0.03
C CYS A 20 1.09 3.31 0.58
N GLU A 21 1.97 2.32 0.65
CA GLU A 21 1.71 1.01 1.27
C GLU A 21 2.43 0.92 2.62
N PRO A 22 1.88 0.20 3.61
CA PRO A 22 2.55 0.02 4.90
C PRO A 22 3.79 -0.86 4.78
N ALA A 23 4.94 -0.30 5.12
CA ALA A 23 6.20 -1.02 5.22
C ALA A 23 6.40 -1.67 6.60
N GLY A 24 5.48 -1.49 7.55
CA GLY A 24 5.62 -2.02 8.90
C GLY A 24 6.94 -1.61 9.56
N HIS A 25 7.72 -2.61 9.97
CA HIS A 25 9.07 -2.42 10.53
C HIS A 25 10.17 -2.24 9.46
N GLY A 26 9.85 -2.41 8.19
CA GLY A 26 10.76 -2.32 7.05
C GLY A 26 10.39 -3.38 6.01
N VAL A 27 10.56 -3.10 4.72
CA VAL A 27 10.27 -4.10 3.67
C VAL A 27 11.26 -5.27 3.79
N GLU A 28 12.50 -4.96 4.12
CA GLU A 28 13.60 -5.91 4.30
C GLU A 28 13.45 -6.83 5.52
N THR A 29 12.58 -6.50 6.47
CA THR A 29 12.38 -7.33 7.68
C THR A 29 11.41 -8.48 7.43
N GLY A 30 10.59 -8.38 6.37
CA GLY A 30 9.45 -9.27 6.12
C GLY A 30 8.21 -8.95 6.97
N GLU A 31 8.30 -8.03 7.93
CA GLU A 31 7.18 -7.58 8.76
C GLU A 31 6.56 -6.31 8.15
N HIS A 32 5.80 -6.50 7.07
CA HIS A 32 5.16 -5.42 6.32
C HIS A 32 3.87 -5.85 5.61
N ALA A 33 3.12 -4.90 5.06
CA ALA A 33 1.99 -5.14 4.17
C ALA A 33 2.14 -4.38 2.83
N ALA A 34 3.38 -4.22 2.37
CA ALA A 34 3.76 -3.53 1.14
C ALA A 34 3.59 -4.41 -0.13
N THR A 35 2.36 -4.81 -0.41
CA THR A 35 2.00 -5.83 -1.40
C THR A 35 2.49 -5.54 -2.82
N LEU A 36 2.37 -4.31 -3.33
CA LEU A 36 2.83 -3.96 -4.68
C LEU A 36 4.34 -3.76 -4.75
N THR A 37 4.97 -3.49 -3.62
CA THR A 37 6.42 -3.27 -3.49
C THR A 37 7.19 -4.59 -3.42
N ALA A 38 6.72 -5.55 -2.62
CA ALA A 38 7.44 -6.80 -2.32
C ALA A 38 6.68 -8.08 -2.70
N GLY A 39 5.39 -7.98 -3.06
CA GLY A 39 4.60 -9.13 -3.44
C GLY A 39 4.76 -9.53 -4.90
N GLU A 40 4.07 -10.61 -5.24
CA GLU A 40 4.09 -11.22 -6.57
C GLU A 40 2.67 -11.44 -7.11
N PRO A 41 2.48 -11.58 -8.43
CA PRO A 41 1.17 -11.92 -8.98
C PRO A 41 0.66 -13.28 -8.46
N GLY A 42 -0.51 -13.27 -7.81
CA GLY A 42 -1.18 -14.46 -7.27
C GLY A 42 -2.69 -14.34 -7.29
N ILE A 43 -3.38 -15.34 -6.72
CA ILE A 43 -4.84 -15.34 -6.58
C ILE A 43 -5.18 -15.36 -5.10
N LEU A 44 -5.86 -14.31 -4.64
CA LEU A 44 -6.36 -14.21 -3.27
C LEU A 44 -7.77 -13.62 -3.29
N HIS A 45 -8.65 -14.18 -2.46
CA HIS A 45 -10.02 -13.69 -2.25
C HIS A 45 -10.80 -13.40 -3.54
N GLY A 46 -10.68 -14.28 -4.54
CA GLY A 46 -11.47 -14.21 -5.78
C GLY A 46 -10.95 -13.25 -6.86
N SER A 47 -9.73 -12.71 -6.71
CA SER A 47 -9.10 -11.86 -7.72
C SER A 47 -7.65 -12.28 -8.01
N ARG A 48 -7.20 -12.10 -9.26
CA ARG A 48 -5.79 -12.18 -9.62
C ARG A 48 -5.17 -10.80 -9.53
N SER A 49 -4.20 -10.64 -8.63
CA SER A 49 -3.57 -9.36 -8.29
C SER A 49 -2.17 -9.62 -7.71
N TYR A 50 -1.48 -8.59 -7.23
CA TYR A 50 -0.30 -8.80 -6.39
C TYR A 50 -0.74 -9.26 -4.99
N VAL A 51 0.04 -10.18 -4.40
CA VAL A 51 -0.14 -10.73 -3.05
C VAL A 51 1.21 -10.97 -2.40
N LEU A 52 1.26 -10.92 -1.08
CA LEU A 52 2.39 -11.41 -0.29
C LEU A 52 2.22 -12.93 -0.11
N GLN A 53 3.15 -13.69 -0.66
CA GLN A 53 3.15 -15.14 -0.60
C GLN A 53 4.58 -15.68 -0.62
N ASP A 54 4.78 -16.89 -0.11
CA ASP A 54 6.04 -17.61 -0.20
C ASP A 54 6.22 -18.33 -1.56
N ASP A 55 7.36 -19.00 -1.72
CA ASP A 55 7.72 -19.75 -2.94
C ASP A 55 6.75 -20.92 -3.24
N GLU A 56 5.98 -21.37 -2.25
CA GLU A 56 4.95 -22.41 -2.40
C GLU A 56 3.55 -21.82 -2.66
N GLY A 57 3.44 -20.49 -2.74
CA GLY A 57 2.19 -19.76 -2.93
C GLY A 57 1.32 -19.70 -1.68
N GLN A 58 1.86 -19.97 -0.49
CA GLN A 58 1.15 -19.75 0.77
C GLN A 58 1.18 -18.26 1.11
N ILE A 59 0.04 -17.73 1.59
CA ILE A 59 -0.08 -16.32 1.92
C ILE A 59 0.77 -16.00 3.14
N THR A 60 1.66 -15.02 3.00
CA THR A 60 2.47 -14.50 4.09
C THR A 60 1.63 -13.60 4.98
N GLU A 61 1.78 -13.73 6.30
CA GLU A 61 1.08 -12.87 7.25
C GLU A 61 1.58 -11.43 7.10
N PRO A 62 0.69 -10.46 6.83
CA PRO A 62 1.06 -9.06 6.74
C PRO A 62 1.37 -8.48 8.13
N TYR A 63 2.06 -7.35 8.15
CA TYR A 63 2.20 -6.54 9.36
C TYR A 63 2.11 -5.04 9.07
N SER A 64 1.39 -4.32 9.93
CA SER A 64 1.28 -2.87 9.94
C SER A 64 0.74 -2.41 11.30
N ILE A 65 1.28 -1.32 11.85
CA ILE A 65 0.67 -0.68 13.04
C ILE A 65 -0.77 -0.21 12.77
N SER A 66 -1.07 0.10 11.51
CA SER A 66 -2.41 0.47 11.05
C SER A 66 -3.20 -0.78 10.68
N ALA A 67 -4.17 -1.16 11.52
CA ALA A 67 -5.03 -2.32 11.30
C ALA A 67 -5.85 -2.23 9.99
N GLY A 68 -6.12 -1.01 9.51
CA GLY A 68 -6.82 -0.80 8.24
C GLY A 68 -6.00 -1.12 7.00
N LEU A 69 -4.68 -1.23 7.14
CA LEU A 69 -3.73 -1.50 6.05
C LEU A 69 -3.05 -2.86 6.17
N ASP A 70 -3.32 -3.60 7.25
CA ASP A 70 -2.73 -4.90 7.55
C ASP A 70 -3.38 -6.02 6.72
N TYR A 71 -3.04 -6.07 5.43
CA TYR A 71 -3.65 -6.97 4.45
C TYR A 71 -2.64 -7.43 3.41
N PRO A 72 -2.54 -8.75 3.10
CA PRO A 72 -1.48 -9.28 2.25
C PRO A 72 -1.80 -9.19 0.74
N GLY A 73 -2.95 -8.62 0.37
CA GLY A 73 -3.37 -8.48 -1.02
C GLY A 73 -3.56 -7.02 -1.42
N ILE A 74 -3.93 -6.79 -2.68
CA ILE A 74 -4.31 -5.47 -3.16
C ILE A 74 -5.33 -5.59 -4.30
N GLY A 75 -6.17 -4.57 -4.49
CA GLY A 75 -7.16 -4.57 -5.57
C GLY A 75 -6.50 -4.65 -6.97
N PRO A 76 -7.07 -5.42 -7.92
CA PRO A 76 -6.45 -5.66 -9.23
C PRO A 76 -6.29 -4.40 -10.09
N GLU A 77 -7.12 -3.38 -9.88
CA GLU A 77 -6.98 -2.10 -10.58
C GLU A 77 -5.70 -1.35 -10.17
N HIS A 78 -5.29 -1.45 -8.91
CA HIS A 78 -4.01 -0.89 -8.46
C HIS A 78 -2.82 -1.62 -9.08
N SER A 79 -2.90 -2.95 -9.14
CA SER A 79 -1.92 -3.81 -9.82
C SER A 79 -1.78 -3.45 -11.29
N TYR A 80 -2.89 -3.29 -12.01
CA TYR A 80 -2.89 -2.83 -13.39
C TYR A 80 -2.25 -1.45 -13.54
N LEU A 81 -2.62 -0.48 -12.70
CA LEU A 81 -2.05 0.87 -12.74
C LEU A 81 -0.54 0.86 -12.47
N LYS A 82 -0.03 -0.01 -11.60
CA LYS A 82 1.41 -0.23 -11.39
C LYS A 82 2.06 -0.76 -12.65
N ASP A 83 1.52 -1.84 -13.22
CA ASP A 83 2.13 -2.54 -14.35
C ASP A 83 2.21 -1.65 -15.61
N ILE A 84 1.22 -0.79 -15.85
CA ILE A 84 1.24 0.17 -16.97
C ILE A 84 2.03 1.46 -16.67
N GLY A 85 2.60 1.59 -15.47
CA GLY A 85 3.36 2.76 -15.02
C GLY A 85 2.51 4.01 -14.77
N ARG A 86 1.18 3.88 -14.69
CA ARG A 86 0.28 5.00 -14.41
C ARG A 86 0.23 5.36 -12.93
N GLY A 87 0.35 4.36 -12.07
CA GLY A 87 0.42 4.49 -10.61
C GLY A 87 1.82 4.17 -10.09
N GLU A 88 2.29 4.97 -9.14
CA GLU A 88 3.55 4.79 -8.42
C GLU A 88 3.21 4.37 -6.99
N TYR A 89 3.84 3.30 -6.49
CA TYR A 89 3.57 2.79 -5.15
C TYR A 89 4.85 2.83 -4.31
N ARG A 90 4.74 3.32 -3.08
CA ARG A 90 5.85 3.57 -2.17
C ARG A 90 5.55 2.96 -0.81
N ALA A 91 6.47 2.17 -0.28
CA ALA A 91 6.37 1.63 1.07
C ALA A 91 6.73 2.70 2.12
N VAL A 92 5.94 2.81 3.19
CA VAL A 92 6.10 3.79 4.29
C VAL A 92 6.10 3.05 5.63
N THR A 93 7.17 3.20 6.41
CA THR A 93 7.32 2.52 7.71
C THR A 93 6.38 3.07 8.77
N ASP A 94 6.12 2.26 9.80
CA ASP A 94 5.32 2.66 10.96
C ASP A 94 5.89 3.91 11.63
N ASP A 95 7.22 3.98 11.76
CA ASP A 95 7.90 5.16 12.33
C ASP A 95 7.61 6.43 11.52
N ALA A 96 7.66 6.36 10.18
CA ALA A 96 7.36 7.49 9.32
C ALA A 96 5.88 7.91 9.42
N ALA A 97 4.96 6.95 9.45
CA ALA A 97 3.52 7.20 9.61
C ALA A 97 3.22 7.86 10.97
N MET A 98 3.81 7.35 12.06
CA MET A 98 3.62 7.88 13.41
C MET A 98 4.24 9.28 13.58
N GLN A 99 5.36 9.56 12.91
CA GLN A 99 5.93 10.91 12.85
C GLN A 99 5.00 11.88 12.11
N ALA A 100 4.43 11.48 10.97
CA ALA A 100 3.49 12.28 10.20
C ALA A 100 2.20 12.57 11.01
N LEU A 101 1.65 11.57 11.70
CA LEU A 101 0.51 11.74 12.60
C LEU A 101 0.79 12.79 13.66
N ARG A 102 1.94 12.70 14.34
CA ARG A 102 2.34 13.65 15.40
C ARG A 102 2.53 15.06 14.84
N LEU A 103 3.13 15.18 13.66
CA LEU A 103 3.36 16.46 13.01
C LEU A 103 2.02 17.14 12.69
N LEU A 104 1.14 16.46 11.96
CA LEU A 104 -0.17 17.00 11.56
C LEU A 104 -1.03 17.38 12.78
N SER A 105 -1.03 16.53 13.81
CA SER A 105 -1.77 16.80 15.05
C SER A 105 -1.27 18.05 15.77
N ARG A 106 0.04 18.33 15.72
CA ARG A 106 0.65 19.46 16.42
C ARG A 106 0.60 20.77 15.64
N THR A 107 0.71 20.71 14.32
CA THR A 107 0.78 21.92 13.48
C THR A 107 -0.61 22.35 13.01
N GLU A 108 -1.49 21.41 12.68
CA GLU A 108 -2.81 21.70 12.08
C GLU A 108 -3.99 21.35 13.00
N GLY A 109 -3.75 20.72 14.15
CA GLY A 109 -4.81 20.31 15.08
C GLY A 109 -5.72 19.19 14.55
N ILE A 110 -5.27 18.46 13.52
CA ILE A 110 -6.00 17.33 12.93
C ILE A 110 -5.32 16.04 13.34
N ILE A 111 -6.06 15.14 13.99
CA ILE A 111 -5.56 13.80 14.36
C ILE A 111 -5.95 12.82 13.26
N PRO A 112 -5.02 12.39 12.38
CA PRO A 112 -5.32 11.42 11.35
C PRO A 112 -5.51 10.02 11.95
N ALA A 113 -6.31 9.19 11.30
CA ALA A 113 -6.47 7.79 11.67
C ALA A 113 -5.21 6.98 11.32
N ILE A 114 -4.86 6.05 12.21
CA ILE A 114 -3.89 4.96 12.03
C ILE A 114 -4.63 3.67 12.35
#